data_AF-A0A7K5Q4M8-F1
#
_entry.id   AF-A0A7K5Q4M8-F1
#
_cell.length_a   1.000
_cell.length_b   1.000
_cell.length_c   1.000
_cell.angle_alpha   90.00
_cell.angle_beta   90.00
_cell.angle_gamma   90.00
#
_symmetry.space_group_name_H-M   'P 1'
#
loop_
_entity.id
_entity.type
_entity.pdbx_description
1 polymer ?
#
loop_
_entity_poly.entity_id
_entity_poly.type
_entity_poly.pdbx_seq_one_letter_code
_entity_poly.pdbx_strand_id
1 'polypeptide(L)' 'VTFLGTKITNSYMSPPVIKIHRDIKALHDAQQLVGSLQWLRNVILIPPEIMSLLYDLLKGKHPWEQ' A
#
# COMPACT_ATOMS: atom_id res chain seq x y z
N VAL A 1 19.66 -11.36 -3.33
CA VAL A 1 19.75 -10.05 -2.64
C VAL A 1 18.39 -9.69 -2.05
N THR A 2 18.34 -8.83 -1.02
CA THR A 2 17.08 -8.29 -0.50
C THR A 2 17.03 -6.81 -0.82
N PHE A 3 15.96 -6.36 -1.49
CA PHE A 3 15.76 -4.96 -1.85
C PHE A 3 14.32 -4.57 -1.55
N LEU A 4 14.12 -3.49 -0.78
CA LEU A 4 12.79 -3.03 -0.34
C LEU A 4 11.94 -4.16 0.28
N GLY A 5 12.55 -5.02 1.09
CA GLY A 5 11.89 -6.18 1.72
C GLY A 5 11.60 -7.35 0.77
N THR A 6 11.82 -7.20 -0.53
CA THR A 6 11.63 -8.24 -1.55
C THR A 6 12.89 -9.09 -1.65
N LYS A 7 12.74 -10.42 -1.60
CA LYS A 7 13.85 -11.34 -1.81
C LYS A 7 13.99 -11.61 -3.30
N ILE A 8 15.11 -11.22 -3.89
CA ILE A 8 15.40 -11.36 -5.31
C ILE A 8 16.48 -12.44 -5.48
N THR A 9 16.18 -13.47 -6.27
CA THR A 9 17.11 -14.50 -6.73
C THR A 9 17.31 -14.39 -8.24
N ASN A 10 18.20 -15.20 -8.83
CA ASN A 10 18.45 -15.18 -10.27
C ASN A 10 17.23 -15.60 -11.11
N SER A 11 16.27 -16.29 -10.51
CA SER A 11 15.14 -16.89 -11.21
C SER A 11 13.78 -16.44 -10.70
N TYR A 12 13.70 -15.89 -9.48
CA TYR A 12 12.43 -15.51 -8.86
C TYR A 12 12.56 -14.25 -8.00
N MET A 13 11.46 -13.52 -7.90
CA MET A 13 11.28 -12.48 -6.90
C MET A 13 10.20 -12.93 -5.92
N SER A 14 10.51 -12.91 -4.63
CA SER A 14 9.55 -13.20 -3.58
C SER A 14 9.13 -11.91 -2.89
N PRO A 15 7.81 -11.62 -2.83
CA PRO A 15 7.28 -10.46 -2.13
C PRO A 15 7.73 -10.42 -0.65
N PRO A 16 7.86 -9.25 -0.02
CA PRO A 16 7.83 -9.16 1.43
C PRO A 16 6.50 -9.72 1.93
N VAL A 17 6.49 -10.26 3.15
CA VAL A 17 5.26 -10.72 3.77
C VAL A 17 4.32 -9.52 3.96
N ILE A 18 3.24 -9.49 3.19
CA ILE A 18 2.21 -8.45 3.30
C ILE A 18 1.21 -8.90 4.36
N LYS A 19 1.00 -8.06 5.37
CA LYS A 19 -0.06 -8.25 6.36
C LYS A 19 -1.18 -7.26 6.08
N ILE A 20 -2.30 -7.75 5.57
CA ILE A 20 -3.50 -6.93 5.36
C ILE A 20 -4.34 -7.00 6.65
N HIS A 21 -4.26 -5.95 7.46
CA HIS A 21 -5.14 -5.77 8.60
C HIS A 21 -6.48 -5.22 8.11
N ARG A 22 -7.58 -5.91 8.42
CA ARG A 22 -8.93 -5.54 7.97
C ARG A 22 -9.70 -4.68 8.97
N ASP A 23 -9.23 -4.64 10.21
CA ASP A 23 -9.78 -3.78 11.26
C ASP A 23 -9.10 -2.40 11.15
N ILE A 24 -9.80 -1.44 10.54
CA ILE A 24 -9.32 -0.08 10.30
C ILE A 24 -9.99 0.83 11.32
N LYS A 25 -9.26 1.29 12.33
CA LYS A 25 -9.80 2.14 13.41
C LYS A 25 -9.21 3.53 13.42
N ALA A 26 -7.96 3.66 13.00
CA ALA A 26 -7.24 4.92 12.94
C ALA A 26 -6.76 5.23 11.52
N LEU A 27 -6.46 6.50 11.27
CA LEU A 27 -5.79 6.96 10.04
C LEU A 27 -4.51 6.17 9.77
N HIS A 28 -3.75 5.84 10.82
CA HIS A 28 -2.54 5.03 10.72
C HIS A 28 -2.80 3.64 10.12
N ASP A 29 -3.91 3.00 10.48
CA ASP A 29 -4.28 1.68 9.96
C ASP A 29 -4.62 1.76 8.46
N ALA A 30 -5.36 2.81 8.07
CA ALA A 30 -5.66 3.09 6.67
C ALA A 30 -4.38 3.34 5.86
N GLN A 31 -3.43 4.10 6.40
CA GLN A 31 -2.13 4.33 5.77
C GLN A 31 -1.33 3.03 5.57
N GLN A 32 -1.30 2.15 6.58
CA GLN A 32 -0.64 0.84 6.48
C GLN A 32 -1.29 -0.06 5.43
N LEU A 33 -2.63 -0.05 5.35
CA LEU A 33 -3.38 -0.77 4.34
C LEU A 33 -3.03 -0.28 2.92
N VAL A 34 -3.04 1.04 2.70
CA VAL A 34 -2.70 1.63 1.40
C VAL A 34 -1.27 1.31 0.99
N GLY A 35 -0.30 1.41 1.91
CA GLY A 35 1.08 1.03 1.64
C GLY A 35 1.23 -0.43 1.22
N SER A 36 0.51 -1.34 1.89
CA SER A 36 0.49 -2.77 1.57
C SER A 36 -0.10 -3.05 0.18
N LEU A 37 -1.21 -2.40 -0.16
CA LEU A 37 -1.86 -2.54 -1.48
C LEU A 37 -1.02 -1.93 -2.60
N GLN A 38 -0.35 -0.81 -2.35
CA GLN A 38 0.51 -0.16 -3.34
C GLN A 38 1.75 -1.00 -3.66
N TRP A 39 2.30 -1.70 -2.67
CA TRP A 39 3.32 -2.72 -2.93
C TRP A 39 2.75 -3.84 -3.82
N LEU A 40 1.59 -4.38 -3.44
CA LEU A 40 0.94 -5.51 -4.10
C LEU A 40 0.52 -5.18 -5.55
N ARG A 41 0.18 -3.94 -5.86
CA ARG A 41 -0.16 -3.45 -7.22
C ARG A 41 0.90 -3.77 -8.27
N ASN A 42 2.17 -3.92 -7.88
CA ASN A 42 3.22 -4.29 -8.84
C ASN A 42 3.21 -5.79 -9.18
N VAL A 43 2.55 -6.61 -8.36
CA VAL A 43 2.44 -8.06 -8.51
C VAL A 43 1.06 -8.47 -9.04
N ILE A 44 0.01 -7.75 -8.64
CA ILE A 44 -1.36 -7.97 -9.12
C ILE A 44 -1.85 -6.72 -9.84
N LEU A 45 -2.55 -6.92 -10.97
CA LEU A 45 -3.11 -5.83 -11.77
C LEU A 45 -4.32 -5.19 -11.06
N ILE A 46 -4.08 -4.38 -10.03
CA ILE A 46 -5.10 -3.51 -9.44
C ILE A 46 -5.27 -2.28 -10.34
N PRO A 47 -6.49 -2.01 -10.85
CA PRO A 47 -6.77 -0.81 -11.63
C PRO A 47 -6.52 0.47 -10.81
N PRO A 48 -5.92 1.53 -11.40
CA PRO A 48 -5.67 2.79 -10.70
C PRO A 48 -6.91 3.41 -10.06
N GLU A 49 -8.08 3.22 -10.66
CA GLU A 49 -9.37 3.79 -10.24
C GLU A 49 -9.84 3.19 -8.90
N ILE A 50 -9.45 1.96 -8.59
CA ILE A 50 -9.76 1.34 -7.30
C ILE A 50 -8.88 1.93 -6.20
N MET A 51 -7.63 2.28 -6.51
CA MET A 51 -6.70 2.89 -5.57
C MET A 51 -7.02 4.36 -5.30
N SER A 52 -7.64 5.08 -6.25
CA SER A 52 -7.95 6.51 -6.07
C SER A 52 -8.87 6.77 -4.88
N LEU A 53 -9.86 5.89 -4.64
CA LEU A 53 -10.75 5.95 -3.49
C LEU A 53 -9.99 5.92 -2.16
N LEU A 54 -8.92 5.13 -2.09
CA LEU A 54 -8.09 5.02 -0.89
C LEU A 54 -7.20 6.25 -0.71
N TYR A 55 -6.68 6.82 -1.80
CA TYR A 55 -5.88 8.04 -1.75
C TYR A 55 -6.70 9.24 -1.31
N ASP A 56 -7.94 9.36 -1.77
CA ASP A 56 -8.86 10.42 -1.35
C ASP A 56 -9.16 10.35 0.15
N LEU A 57 -9.28 9.14 0.70
CA LEU A 57 -9.46 8.89 2.14
C LEU A 57 -8.26 9.35 2.98
N LEU A 58 -7.06 9.39 2.39
CA LEU A 58 -5.82 9.81 3.04
C LEU A 58 -5.46 11.27 2.76
N LYS A 59 -6.23 11.99 1.94
CA LYS A 59 -6.01 13.42 1.73
C LYS A 59 -6.25 14.14 3.05
N GLY A 60 -5.18 14.66 3.63
CA GLY A 60 -5.27 15.58 4.75
C GLY A 60 -5.95 16.87 4.32
N LYS A 61 -6.47 17.62 5.29
CA LYS A 61 -6.90 19.01 5.05
C LYS A 61 -5.68 19.83 4.66
N HIS A 62 -5.87 20.77 3.74
CA HIS A 62 -4.80 21.70 3.45
C HIS A 62 -4.56 22.65 4.64
N PRO A 63 -3.32 23.12 4.86
CA PRO A 63 -2.99 24.05 5.97
C PRO A 63 -3.84 25.34 5.99
N TRP A 64 -4.43 25.70 4.85
CA TRP A 64 -5.26 26.91 4.66
C TRP A 64 -6.77 26.62 4.69
N GLU A 65 -7.19 25.38 4.87
CA GLU A 65 -8.60 24.96 4.98
C GLU A 65 -9.05 24.87 6.45
N GLN A 66 -8.83 25.95 7.22
CA GLN A 66 -9.31 26.03 8.61
C GLN A 66 -10.82 25.83 8.70
#